data_AF-A0A8T4TT59-F1
#
_entry.id   AF-A0A8T4TT59-F1
#
_cell.length_a   1.000
_cell.length_b   1.000
_cell.length_c   1.000
_cell.angle_alpha   90.00
_cell.angle_beta   90.00
_cell.angle_gamma   90.00
#
_symmetry.space_group_name_H-M   'P 1'
#
loop_
_entity.id
_entity.type
_entity.pdbx_description
1 polymer ?
#
loop_
_entity_poly.entity_id
_entity_poly.type
_entity_poly.pdbx_seq_one_letter_code
_entity_poly.pdbx_strand_id
1 'polypeptide(L)' 'MVNRKKRLARGIESLKRRLDEHKIKLERAKKDNKIELIDYYEKELENFEIYREKKKKILEK' A
#
# COMPACT_ATOMS: atom_id res chain seq x y z
N MET A 1 -18.55 -17.31 5.93
CA MET A 1 -17.94 -16.83 4.66
C MET A 1 -18.08 -15.31 4.43
N VAL A 2 -19.26 -14.71 4.59
CA VAL A 2 -19.50 -13.27 4.29
C VAL A 2 -18.57 -12.31 5.08
N ASN A 3 -18.31 -12.61 6.37
CA ASN A 3 -17.43 -11.78 7.19
C ASN A 3 -15.95 -11.82 6.77
N ARG A 4 -15.50 -12.91 6.13
CA ARG A 4 -14.12 -13.02 5.63
C ARG A 4 -13.91 -12.12 4.42
N LYS A 5 -14.85 -12.13 3.46
CA LYS A 5 -14.82 -11.24 2.28
C LYS A 5 -14.90 -9.76 2.70
N LYS A 6 -15.80 -9.41 3.62
CA LYS A 6 -15.88 -8.04 4.17
C LYS A 6 -14.59 -7.59 4.87
N ARG A 7 -13.96 -8.46 5.68
CA ARG A 7 -12.67 -8.16 6.33
C ARG A 7 -11.52 -7.99 5.32
N LEU A 8 -11.46 -8.84 4.30
CA LEU A 8 -10.46 -8.73 3.24
C LEU A 8 -10.64 -7.44 2.43
N ALA A 9 -11.88 -7.08 2.08
CA ALA A 9 -12.19 -5.82 1.38
C ALA A 9 -11.74 -4.60 2.19
N ARG A 10 -12.08 -4.53 3.49
CA ARG A 10 -11.60 -3.45 4.38
C ARG A 10 -10.07 -3.42 4.48
N GLY A 11 -9.43 -4.59 4.52
CA GLY A 11 -7.97 -4.70 4.52
C GLY A 11 -7.34 -4.16 3.23
N ILE A 12 -7.95 -4.41 2.07
CA ILE A 12 -7.52 -3.88 0.77
C ILE A 12 -7.72 -2.36 0.71
N GLU A 13 -8.84 -1.86 1.24
CA GLU A 13 -9.11 -0.42 1.29
C GLU A 13 -8.11 0.32 2.19
N SER A 14 -7.81 -0.23 3.37
CA SER A 14 -6.79 0.30 4.26
C SER A 14 -5.40 0.33 3.60
N LEU A 15 -5.04 -0.70 2.84
CA LEU A 15 -3.79 -0.72 2.07
C LEU A 15 -3.78 0.34 0.98
N LYS A 16 -4.91 0.56 0.30
CA LYS A 16 -5.02 1.63 -0.70
C LYS A 16 -4.77 3.00 -0.08
N ARG A 17 -5.37 3.29 1.07
CA ARG A 17 -5.12 4.56 1.79
C ARG A 17 -3.66 4.73 2.17
N ARG A 18 -3.01 3.67 2.68
CA ARG A 18 -1.57 3.71 3.01
C ARG A 18 -0.69 3.96 1.80
N LEU A 19 -1.01 3.35 0.65
CA LEU A 19 -0.31 3.61 -0.62
C LEU A 19 -0.43 5.08 -1.02
N ASP A 20 -1.63 5.65 -0.96
CA ASP A 20 -1.86 7.05 -1.30
C ASP A 20 -1.09 7.99 -0.35
N GLU A 21 -1.09 7.72 0.95
CA GLU A 21 -0.30 8.46 1.94
C GLU A 21 1.21 8.36 1.67
N HIS A 22 1.72 7.17 1.34
CA HIS A 22 3.15 6.96 1.05
C HIS A 22 3.57 7.63 -0.25
N LYS A 23 2.70 7.67 -1.27
CA LYS A 23 2.96 8.44 -2.50
C LYS A 23 3.11 9.93 -2.21
N ILE A 24 2.22 10.51 -1.40
CA ILE A 24 2.30 11.92 -1.01
C ILE A 24 3.61 12.18 -0.22
N LYS A 25 3.99 11.28 0.68
CA LYS A 25 5.23 11.40 1.45
C LYS A 25 6.47 11.26 0.56
N LEU A 26 6.44 10.36 -0.42
CA LEU A 26 7.49 10.19 -1.42
C LEU A 26 7.67 11.48 -2.25
N GLU A 27 6.59 12.08 -2.73
CA GLU A 27 6.66 13.35 -3.46
C GLU A 27 7.27 14.47 -2.62
N ARG A 28 6.91 14.55 -1.32
CA ARG A 28 7.54 15.50 -0.39
C ARG A 28 9.03 15.20 -0.18
N ALA A 29 9.40 13.94 0.01
CA ALA A 29 10.79 13.53 0.16
C ALA A 29 11.62 13.83 -1.09
N LYS A 30 11.03 13.68 -2.29
CA LYS A 30 11.63 14.09 -3.57
C LYS A 30 11.85 15.60 -3.65
N LYS A 31 10.86 16.40 -3.24
CA LYS A 31 11.00 17.86 -3.19
C LYS A 31 12.08 18.30 -2.20
N ASP A 32 12.19 17.63 -1.06
CA ASP A 32 13.18 17.93 -0.02
C ASP A 32 14.57 17.31 -0.30
N ASN A 33 14.75 16.61 -1.44
CA ASN A 33 15.97 15.84 -1.77
C ASN A 33 16.45 14.88 -0.68
N LYS A 34 15.52 14.27 0.07
CA LYS A 34 15.84 13.31 1.14
C LYS A 34 15.98 11.90 0.57
N ILE A 35 17.14 11.60 -0.02
CA ILE A 35 17.42 10.36 -0.77
C ILE A 35 17.07 9.08 0.02
N GLU A 36 17.44 9.00 1.29
CA GLU A 36 17.14 7.82 2.13
C GLU A 36 15.63 7.61 2.34
N LEU A 37 14.87 8.70 2.50
CA LEU A 37 13.42 8.64 2.64
C LEU A 37 12.74 8.27 1.33
N ILE A 38 13.31 8.69 0.19
CA ILE A 38 12.81 8.31 -1.13
C ILE A 38 12.91 6.79 -1.30
N ASP A 39 14.10 6.21 -1.08
CA ASP A 39 14.32 4.76 -1.20
C ASP A 39 13.43 3.97 -0.21
N TYR A 40 13.31 4.46 1.03
CA TYR A 40 12.41 3.87 2.02
C TYR A 40 10.95 3.83 1.52
N TYR A 41 10.42 4.96 1.05
CA TYR A 41 9.03 5.01 0.60
C TYR A 41 8.80 4.22 -0.70
N GLU A 42 9.77 4.16 -1.61
CA GLU A 42 9.68 3.34 -2.82
C GLU A 42 9.60 1.84 -2.49
N LYS A 43 10.47 1.34 -1.59
CA LYS A 43 10.41 -0.04 -1.09
C LYS A 43 9.11 -0.36 -0.38
N GLU A 44 8.62 0.56 0.47
CA GLU A 44 7.35 0.36 1.16
C GLU A 44 6.16 0.32 0.19
N LEU A 45 6.14 1.18 -0.83
CA LEU A 45 5.10 1.15 -1.87
C LEU A 45 5.07 -0.18 -2.60
N GLU A 46 6.22 -0.72 -2.99
CA GLU A 46 6.33 -2.02 -3.65
C GLU A 46 5.80 -3.15 -2.76
N ASN A 47 6.21 -3.18 -1.49
CA ASN A 47 5.72 -4.15 -0.51
C ASN A 47 4.20 -4.08 -0.32
N PHE A 48 3.63 -2.88 -0.24
CA PHE A 48 2.19 -2.69 -0.11
C PHE A 48 1.43 -3.13 -1.36
N GLU A 49 1.98 -2.92 -2.56
CA GLU A 49 1.36 -3.39 -3.81
C GLU A 49 1.35 -4.92 -3.87
N ILE A 50 2.47 -5.58 -3.60
CA ILE A 50 2.56 -7.04 -3.56
C ILE A 50 1.55 -7.61 -2.55
N TYR A 51 1.47 -7.00 -1.36
CA TYR A 51 0.56 -7.46 -0.32
C TYR A 51 -0.91 -7.24 -0.68
N ARG A 52 -1.23 -6.13 -1.35
CA ARG A 52 -2.56 -5.84 -1.89
C ARG A 52 -2.97 -6.86 -2.95
N GLU A 53 -2.06 -7.20 -3.87
CA GLU A 53 -2.33 -8.22 -4.91
C GLU A 53 -2.57 -9.60 -4.31
N LYS A 54 -1.75 -10.03 -3.34
CA LYS A 54 -1.96 -11.30 -2.63
C LYS A 54 -3.35 -11.36 -2.00
N LYS A 55 -3.79 -10.28 -1.36
CA LYS A 55 -5.15 -10.20 -0.77
C LYS A 55 -6.26 -10.21 -1.81
N LYS A 56 -6.07 -9.56 -2.97
CA LYS A 56 -7.03 -9.61 -4.08
C LYS A 56 -7.20 -11.02 -4.62
N LYS A 57 -6.10 -11.74 -4.88
CA LYS A 57 -6.13 -13.15 -5.33
C LYS A 57 -6.89 -14.05 -4.36
N ILE A 58 -6.75 -13.81 -3.05
CA ILE A 58 -7.49 -14.55 -2.01
C ILE A 58 -8.98 -14.17 -1.98
N LEU A 59 -9.35 -12.95 -2.34
CA LEU A 59 -10.73 -12.50 -2.35
C LEU A 59 -11.50 -13.00 -3.58
N GLU A 60 -10.81 -13.17 -4.70
CA GLU A 60 -11.35 -13.71 -5.96
C GLU A 60 -11.49 -15.24 -5.94
N LYS A 61 -10.66 -15.94 -5.16
CA LYS A 61 -10.84 -17.36 -4.82
C LYS A 61 -12.00 -17.59 -3.84
#